data_AF-A0A0M0J7X1-F1
#
_entry.id   AF-A0A0M0J7X1-F1
#
_cell.length_a   1.000
_cell.length_b   1.000
_cell.length_c   1.000
_cell.angle_alpha   90.00
_cell.angle_beta   90.00
_cell.angle_gamma   90.00
#
_symmetry.space_group_name_H-M   'P 1'
#
loop_
_entity.id
_entity.type
_entity.pdbx_description
1 polymer ?
#
loop_
_entity_poly.entity_id
_entity_poly.type
_entity_poly.pdbx_seq_one_letter_code
_entity_poly.pdbx_strand_id
1 'polypeptide(L)'
;MATAASLWPLEPNVLAAITNPEIIIGTMGYLFLKPILRNSGLVDKRKGAYKTSMILYNVLMAVFSLACFIATTVALGWDRGYGKPLLDWAGDTPSELYTNSCPSPVYNSKLFTYAAWAFYYSKYVEYLDTAWLVLKGKEVSFLQTFHHFGAPWDVYLGIKFANEGLWIFVFLNAFIHTVMYTYYAITAAGVPYPAKPLITLMQICQFLAGFTVVYPYKNIPCFRANQGMMISWIFNYAYVGGVLALFMHFFYMDNFGGKKKDSGGKGKEAVKAKGQ
;
A
#
# COMPACT_ATOMS: atom_id res chain seq x y z
N MET A 1 -34.85 -12.89 -32.62
CA MET A 1 -33.92 -11.75 -32.48
C MET A 1 -33.32 -11.82 -31.10
N ALA A 2 -32.01 -12.05 -31.01
CA ALA A 2 -31.30 -12.22 -29.76
C ALA A 2 -31.35 -10.92 -28.94
N THR A 3 -31.85 -11.01 -27.71
CA THR A 3 -31.70 -9.99 -26.67
C THR A 3 -30.21 -9.79 -26.41
N ALA A 4 -29.66 -8.65 -26.82
CA ALA A 4 -28.33 -8.24 -26.44
C ALA A 4 -28.21 -8.31 -24.92
N ALA A 5 -27.26 -9.12 -24.45
CA ALA A 5 -26.90 -9.23 -23.05
C ALA A 5 -26.57 -7.83 -22.53
N SER A 6 -27.40 -7.28 -21.64
CA SER A 6 -27.00 -6.16 -20.81
C SER A 6 -25.91 -6.66 -19.87
N LEU A 7 -24.66 -6.52 -20.30
CA LEU A 7 -23.50 -6.52 -19.43
C LEU A 7 -23.79 -5.48 -18.34
N TRP A 8 -24.23 -5.96 -17.18
CA TRP A 8 -24.40 -5.25 -15.91
C TRP A 8 -24.34 -3.73 -16.02
N PRO A 9 -25.47 -3.01 -16.20
CA PRO A 9 -25.41 -1.55 -16.20
C PRO A 9 -24.93 -1.12 -14.80
N LEU A 10 -23.69 -0.62 -14.75
CA LEU A 10 -23.13 -0.04 -13.53
C LEU A 10 -24.06 1.07 -13.07
N GLU A 11 -24.39 1.08 -11.78
CA GLU A 11 -25.17 2.16 -11.19
C GLU A 11 -24.44 3.50 -11.44
N PRO A 12 -25.17 4.62 -11.64
CA PRO A 12 -24.56 5.91 -11.94
C PRO A 12 -23.53 6.38 -10.90
N ASN A 13 -23.75 6.08 -9.62
CA ASN A 13 -22.81 6.33 -8.52
C ASN A 13 -21.49 5.55 -8.68
N VAL A 14 -21.57 4.30 -9.16
CA VAL A 14 -20.40 3.45 -9.41
C VAL A 14 -19.63 3.98 -10.60
N LEU A 15 -20.32 4.31 -11.70
CA LEU A 15 -19.69 4.89 -12.87
C LEU A 15 -19.01 6.23 -12.53
N ALA A 16 -19.67 7.08 -11.73
CA ALA A 16 -19.08 8.34 -11.27
C ALA A 16 -17.87 8.13 -10.35
N ALA A 17 -17.85 7.05 -9.56
CA ALA A 17 -16.70 6.73 -8.72
C ALA A 17 -15.48 6.33 -9.57
N ILE A 18 -15.65 5.42 -10.53
CA ILE A 18 -14.54 4.92 -11.36
C ILE A 18 -14.08 5.92 -12.43
N THR A 19 -14.92 6.89 -12.79
CA THR A 19 -14.57 7.98 -13.72
C THR A 19 -14.13 9.25 -13.00
N ASN A 20 -13.91 9.20 -11.69
CA ASN A 20 -13.51 10.37 -10.92
C ASN A 20 -12.13 10.90 -11.41
N PRO A 21 -12.03 12.20 -11.74
CA PRO A 21 -10.83 12.76 -12.36
C PRO A 21 -9.63 12.79 -11.41
N GLU A 22 -9.83 12.95 -10.10
CA GLU A 22 -8.73 13.01 -9.12
C GLU A 22 -7.94 11.70 -9.10
N ILE A 23 -8.64 10.57 -8.93
CA ILE A 23 -8.00 9.25 -8.86
C ILE A 23 -7.37 8.86 -10.20
N ILE A 24 -8.01 9.19 -11.32
CA ILE A 24 -7.47 8.93 -12.66
C ILE A 24 -6.21 9.77 -12.90
N ILE A 25 -6.27 11.08 -12.67
CA ILE A 25 -5.12 11.97 -12.89
C ILE A 25 -3.97 11.59 -11.96
N GLY A 26 -4.25 11.31 -10.68
CA GLY A 26 -3.23 10.90 -9.72
C GLY A 26 -2.53 9.60 -10.11
N THR A 27 -3.30 8.55 -10.43
CA THR A 27 -2.73 7.22 -10.75
C THR A 27 -2.12 7.15 -12.15
N MET A 28 -2.65 7.89 -13.13
CA MET A 28 -2.01 8.01 -14.44
C MET A 28 -0.74 8.85 -14.36
N GLY A 29 -0.75 9.92 -13.56
CA GLY A 29 0.44 10.74 -13.28
C GLY A 29 1.60 9.92 -12.72
N TYR A 30 1.32 8.94 -11.87
CA TYR A 30 2.32 8.00 -11.35
C TYR A 30 3.07 7.25 -12.46
N LEU A 31 2.37 6.81 -13.51
CA LEU A 31 2.99 6.06 -14.62
C LEU A 31 4.01 6.90 -15.39
N PHE A 32 3.82 8.22 -15.43
CA PHE A 32 4.74 9.17 -16.06
C PHE A 32 5.89 9.60 -15.14
N LEU A 33 5.83 9.33 -13.84
CA LEU A 33 6.87 9.71 -12.88
C LEU A 33 8.26 9.17 -13.26
N LYS A 34 8.32 7.87 -13.63
CA LYS A 34 9.58 7.20 -13.99
C LYS A 34 10.27 7.83 -15.22
N PRO A 35 9.63 7.98 -16.40
CA PRO A 35 10.27 8.60 -17.55
C PRO A 35 10.65 10.06 -17.31
N ILE A 36 9.79 10.84 -16.63
CA ILE A 36 10.07 12.24 -16.30
C ILE A 36 11.33 12.37 -15.45
N LEU A 37 11.40 11.63 -14.34
CA LEU A 37 12.55 11.72 -13.43
C LEU A 37 13.84 11.22 -14.06
N ARG A 38 13.80 10.17 -14.90
CA ARG A 38 15.00 9.70 -15.62
C ARG A 38 15.57 10.74 -16.58
N ASN A 39 14.70 11.54 -17.20
CA ASN A 39 15.09 12.57 -18.16
C ASN A 39 15.35 13.94 -17.52
N SER A 40 15.09 14.10 -16.22
CA SER A 40 15.18 15.39 -15.51
C SER A 40 16.61 15.87 -15.20
N GLY A 41 17.63 15.02 -15.40
CA GLY A 41 19.01 15.32 -14.99
C GLY A 41 19.26 15.24 -13.47
N LEU A 42 18.22 15.01 -12.66
CA LEU A 42 18.32 14.88 -11.19
C LEU A 42 18.82 13.49 -10.75
N VAL A 43 19.09 12.57 -11.68
CA VAL A 43 19.53 11.22 -11.33
C VAL A 43 20.98 11.27 -10.81
N ASP A 44 21.18 10.89 -9.56
CA ASP A 44 22.49 10.84 -8.91
C ASP A 44 22.74 9.44 -8.31
N LYS A 45 23.73 8.74 -8.88
CA LYS A 45 24.12 7.38 -8.48
C LYS A 45 25.17 7.36 -7.35
N ARG A 46 25.66 8.52 -6.89
CA ARG A 46 26.68 8.58 -5.84
C ARG A 46 26.17 8.00 -4.52
N LYS A 47 27.07 7.34 -3.79
CA LYS A 47 26.76 6.79 -2.47
C LYS A 47 26.43 7.94 -1.51
N GLY A 48 25.21 7.93 -0.97
CA GLY A 48 24.73 8.99 -0.07
C GLY A 48 23.94 10.12 -0.74
N ALA A 49 23.74 10.08 -2.07
CA ALA A 49 22.82 11.00 -2.73
C ALA A 49 21.42 10.96 -2.08
N TYR A 50 20.85 12.14 -1.84
CA TYR A 50 19.54 12.35 -1.22
C TYR A 50 19.37 11.79 0.21
N LYS A 51 20.48 11.46 0.91
CA LYS A 51 20.43 10.81 2.23
C LYS A 51 19.52 11.54 3.23
N THR A 52 19.74 12.83 3.45
CA THR A 52 18.97 13.62 4.42
C THR A 52 17.50 13.66 4.08
N SER A 53 17.15 13.92 2.82
CA SER A 53 15.77 13.96 2.33
C SER A 53 15.07 12.61 2.50
N MET A 54 15.75 11.50 2.18
CA MET A 54 15.21 10.16 2.37
C MET A 54 14.98 9.84 3.84
N ILE A 55 15.92 10.18 4.73
CA ILE A 55 15.75 9.93 6.17
C ILE A 55 14.54 10.72 6.70
N LEU A 56 14.48 12.01 6.40
CA LEU A 56 13.37 12.87 6.82
C LEU A 56 12.03 12.34 6.32
N TYR A 57 11.95 12.02 5.03
CA TYR A 57 10.75 11.43 4.42
C TYR A 57 10.33 10.13 5.13
N ASN A 58 11.24 9.19 5.34
CA ASN A 58 10.91 7.92 5.99
C ASN A 58 10.49 8.11 7.45
N VAL A 59 11.10 9.03 8.20
CA VAL A 59 10.68 9.34 9.58
C VAL A 59 9.28 9.96 9.60
N LEU A 60 9.01 10.92 8.72
CA LEU A 60 7.68 11.54 8.61
C LEU A 60 6.62 10.51 8.26
N MET A 61 6.90 9.62 7.30
CA MET A 61 5.97 8.56 6.90
C MET A 61 5.76 7.52 8.02
N ALA A 62 6.80 7.19 8.79
CA ALA A 62 6.66 6.30 9.94
C ALA A 62 5.76 6.91 11.04
N VAL A 63 6.00 8.18 11.39
CA VAL A 63 5.18 8.90 12.40
C VAL A 63 3.74 9.06 11.92
N PHE A 64 3.54 9.43 10.66
CA PHE A 64 2.21 9.53 10.06
C PHE A 64 1.47 8.19 10.11
N SER A 65 2.12 7.10 9.70
CA SER A 65 1.51 5.77 9.71
C SER A 65 1.16 5.33 11.13
N LEU A 66 2.01 5.64 12.11
CA LEU A 66 1.72 5.37 13.52
C LEU A 66 0.52 6.17 14.02
N ALA A 67 0.38 7.43 13.60
CA ALA A 67 -0.76 8.25 13.93
C ALA A 67 -2.08 7.68 13.37
N CYS A 68 -2.09 7.21 12.11
CA CYS A 68 -3.26 6.52 11.52
C CYS A 68 -3.62 5.24 12.28
N PHE A 69 -2.61 4.44 12.66
CA PHE A 69 -2.79 3.23 13.46
C PHE A 69 -3.43 3.55 14.82
N ILE A 70 -2.87 4.54 15.55
CA ILE A 70 -3.39 4.96 16.87
C ILE A 70 -4.81 5.51 16.72
N ALA A 71 -5.05 6.42 15.77
CA ALA A 71 -6.36 7.00 15.53
C ALA A 71 -7.42 5.92 15.27
N THR A 72 -7.09 4.90 14.46
CA THR A 72 -8.01 3.78 14.19
C THR A 72 -8.19 2.90 15.43
N THR A 73 -7.12 2.61 16.17
CA THR A 73 -7.20 1.83 17.43
C THR A 73 -8.15 2.49 18.44
N VAL A 74 -8.04 3.81 18.57
CA VAL A 74 -8.86 4.62 19.48
C VAL A 74 -10.30 4.72 18.97
N ALA A 75 -10.51 4.95 17.67
CA ALA A 75 -11.85 4.99 17.06
C ALA A 75 -12.63 3.68 17.26
N LEU A 76 -11.93 2.54 17.28
CA LEU A 76 -12.50 1.22 17.52
C LEU A 76 -12.57 0.82 19.00
N GLY A 77 -12.03 1.64 19.91
CA GLY A 77 -11.99 1.35 21.36
C GLY A 77 -11.09 0.16 21.74
N TRP A 78 -10.14 -0.21 20.88
CA TRP A 78 -9.22 -1.34 21.14
C TRP A 78 -8.05 -0.98 22.06
N ASP A 79 -7.94 0.29 22.40
CA ASP A 79 -6.96 0.89 23.29
C ASP A 79 -7.30 0.71 24.79
N ARG A 80 -8.34 -0.06 25.13
CA ARG A 80 -8.81 -0.25 26.53
C ARG A 80 -9.11 1.07 27.26
N GLY A 81 -9.49 2.12 26.52
CA GLY A 81 -9.87 3.42 27.07
C GLY A 81 -8.73 4.42 27.27
N TYR A 82 -7.47 4.09 26.93
CA TYR A 82 -6.34 5.02 27.05
C TYR A 82 -6.48 6.29 26.19
N GLY A 83 -7.17 6.19 25.05
CA GLY A 83 -7.44 7.26 24.10
C GLY A 83 -8.81 7.91 24.27
N LYS A 84 -9.50 7.69 25.40
CA LYS A 84 -10.75 8.41 25.72
C LYS A 84 -10.62 9.94 25.57
N PRO A 85 -9.54 10.61 26.01
CA PRO A 85 -9.39 12.04 25.77
C PRO A 85 -9.41 12.44 24.29
N LEU A 86 -8.86 11.59 23.41
CA LEU A 86 -8.85 11.83 21.96
C LEU A 86 -10.23 11.58 21.35
N LEU A 87 -10.97 10.56 21.81
CA LEU A 87 -12.37 10.34 21.44
C LEU A 87 -13.26 11.51 21.86
N ASP A 88 -13.15 11.93 23.12
CA ASP A 88 -13.94 13.03 23.67
C ASP A 88 -13.63 14.35 22.94
N TRP A 89 -12.35 14.60 22.59
CA TRP A 89 -11.94 15.75 21.76
C TRP A 89 -12.53 15.72 20.35
N ALA A 90 -12.60 14.55 19.72
CA ALA A 90 -13.26 14.39 18.43
C ALA A 90 -14.80 14.48 18.54
N GLY A 91 -15.35 14.29 19.74
CA GLY A 91 -16.79 14.12 19.97
C GLY A 91 -17.27 12.77 19.43
N ASP A 92 -16.45 11.75 19.52
CA ASP A 92 -16.69 10.39 19.05
C ASP A 92 -16.94 9.43 20.22
N THR A 93 -17.61 8.32 19.91
CA THR A 93 -17.66 7.12 20.77
C THR A 93 -17.01 5.94 20.04
N PRO A 94 -16.51 4.92 20.78
CA PRO A 94 -16.00 3.71 20.17
C PRO A 94 -17.00 3.11 19.17
N SER A 95 -16.53 2.77 17.99
CA SER A 95 -17.36 2.23 16.91
C SER A 95 -17.18 0.73 16.77
N GLU A 96 -18.29 0.03 16.59
CA GLU A 96 -18.31 -1.42 16.36
C GLU A 96 -18.13 -1.76 14.87
N LEU A 97 -17.50 -2.91 14.64
CA LEU A 97 -17.32 -3.52 13.32
C LEU A 97 -18.25 -4.74 13.19
N TYR A 98 -18.44 -5.24 11.97
CA TYR A 98 -19.22 -6.44 11.67
C TYR A 98 -20.69 -6.35 12.11
N THR A 99 -21.28 -5.18 11.98
CA THR A 99 -22.68 -4.95 12.30
C THR A 99 -23.58 -5.27 11.09
N ASN A 100 -24.87 -5.48 11.33
CA ASN A 100 -25.86 -5.65 10.25
C ASN A 100 -26.38 -4.31 9.69
N SER A 101 -25.72 -3.19 10.01
CA SER A 101 -26.05 -1.86 9.49
C SER A 101 -25.10 -1.45 8.38
N CYS A 102 -25.65 -0.85 7.32
CA CYS A 102 -24.90 -0.33 6.18
C CYS A 102 -25.31 1.12 5.89
N PRO A 103 -24.36 2.08 5.79
CA PRO A 103 -22.93 1.95 6.09
C PRO A 103 -22.66 1.52 7.54
N SER A 104 -21.49 0.93 7.75
CA SER A 104 -21.06 0.49 9.08
C SER A 104 -20.93 1.68 10.05
N PRO A 105 -21.25 1.51 11.35
CA PRO A 105 -21.14 2.58 12.36
C PRO A 105 -19.75 3.21 12.44
N VAL A 106 -18.69 2.50 12.04
CA VAL A 106 -17.32 3.03 11.96
C VAL A 106 -17.21 4.29 11.10
N TYR A 107 -18.06 4.44 10.09
CA TYR A 107 -18.11 5.64 9.24
C TYR A 107 -18.77 6.85 9.91
N ASN A 108 -19.38 6.68 11.08
CA ASN A 108 -19.84 7.79 11.92
C ASN A 108 -18.73 8.34 12.82
N SER A 109 -17.64 7.56 13.05
CA SER A 109 -16.48 8.07 13.76
C SER A 109 -15.73 9.07 12.89
N LYS A 110 -15.60 10.30 13.39
CA LYS A 110 -14.79 11.34 12.77
C LYS A 110 -13.32 10.97 12.79
N LEU A 111 -12.84 10.40 13.89
CA LEU A 111 -11.45 10.00 14.04
C LEU A 111 -11.06 8.95 12.99
N PHE A 112 -11.89 7.92 12.80
CA PHE A 112 -11.70 6.93 11.74
C PHE A 112 -11.76 7.57 10.35
N THR A 113 -12.80 8.37 10.09
CA THR A 113 -13.00 8.98 8.77
C THR A 113 -11.86 9.92 8.38
N TYR A 114 -11.35 10.72 9.33
CA TYR A 114 -10.16 11.55 9.10
C TYR A 114 -8.91 10.71 8.87
N ALA A 115 -8.70 9.65 9.66
CA ALA A 115 -7.57 8.75 9.46
C ALA A 115 -7.63 8.06 8.09
N ALA A 116 -8.82 7.63 7.64
CA ALA A 116 -9.05 7.01 6.34
C ALA A 116 -8.73 7.96 5.18
N TRP A 117 -9.24 9.19 5.21
CA TRP A 117 -8.93 10.20 4.18
C TRP A 117 -7.45 10.60 4.19
N ALA A 118 -6.85 10.80 5.37
CA ALA A 118 -5.42 11.08 5.47
C ALA A 118 -4.60 9.92 4.88
N PHE A 119 -4.96 8.67 5.20
CA PHE A 119 -4.30 7.48 4.69
C PHE A 119 -4.47 7.33 3.16
N TYR A 120 -5.63 7.71 2.61
CA TYR A 120 -5.81 7.79 1.17
C TYR A 120 -4.83 8.77 0.51
N TYR A 121 -4.75 10.00 1.03
CA TYR A 121 -3.82 10.99 0.49
C TYR A 121 -2.36 10.58 0.66
N SER A 122 -2.03 9.84 1.72
CA SER A 122 -0.68 9.31 1.91
C SER A 122 -0.25 8.41 0.75
N LYS A 123 -1.16 7.67 0.10
CA LYS A 123 -0.81 6.79 -1.04
C LYS A 123 -0.17 7.56 -2.21
N TYR A 124 -0.56 8.82 -2.41
CA TYR A 124 0.08 9.69 -3.41
C TYR A 124 1.45 10.20 -2.95
N VAL A 125 1.59 10.51 -1.66
CA VAL A 125 2.88 10.87 -1.07
C VAL A 125 3.88 9.72 -1.18
N GLU A 126 3.39 8.49 -1.04
CA GLU A 126 4.17 7.24 -1.18
C GLU A 126 4.73 7.04 -2.60
N TYR A 127 4.28 7.79 -3.61
CA TYR A 127 4.93 7.80 -4.93
C TYR A 127 6.37 8.32 -4.87
N LEU A 128 6.72 9.07 -3.82
CA LEU A 128 8.09 9.46 -3.55
C LEU A 128 8.99 8.25 -3.28
N ASP A 129 8.49 7.10 -2.82
CA ASP A 129 9.27 5.87 -2.72
C ASP A 129 9.84 5.47 -4.08
N THR A 130 8.99 5.47 -5.10
CA THR A 130 9.39 5.22 -6.48
C THR A 130 10.29 6.33 -7.01
N ALA A 131 10.02 7.60 -6.67
CA ALA A 131 10.87 8.72 -7.06
C ALA A 131 12.31 8.56 -6.54
N TRP A 132 12.49 8.22 -5.25
CA TRP A 132 13.81 8.02 -4.65
C TRP A 132 14.57 6.86 -5.29
N LEU A 133 13.89 5.77 -5.66
CA LEU A 133 14.52 4.68 -6.41
C LEU A 133 15.02 5.17 -7.78
N VAL A 134 14.18 5.88 -8.53
CA VAL A 134 14.54 6.38 -9.87
C VAL A 134 15.66 7.41 -9.81
N LEU A 135 15.59 8.37 -8.88
CA LEU A 135 16.62 9.40 -8.68
C LEU A 135 17.97 8.81 -8.29
N LYS A 136 17.99 7.66 -7.61
CA LYS A 136 19.23 6.93 -7.29
C LYS A 136 19.69 5.99 -8.42
N GLY A 137 19.04 6.06 -9.58
CA GLY A 137 19.31 5.20 -10.72
C GLY A 137 18.99 3.73 -10.48
N LYS A 138 18.15 3.41 -9.48
CA LYS A 138 17.70 2.04 -9.22
C LYS A 138 16.53 1.69 -10.14
N GLU A 139 16.37 0.39 -10.39
CA GLU A 139 15.21 -0.12 -11.10
C GLU A 139 13.99 -0.19 -10.18
N VAL A 140 12.84 0.16 -10.73
CA VAL A 140 11.54 0.05 -10.08
C VAL A 140 10.98 -1.32 -10.44
N SER A 141 10.70 -2.15 -9.44
CA SER A 141 10.15 -3.48 -9.66
C SER A 141 8.71 -3.43 -10.16
N PHE A 142 8.25 -4.52 -10.78
CA PHE A 142 6.84 -4.66 -11.14
C PHE A 142 5.94 -4.61 -9.89
N LEU A 143 6.35 -5.26 -8.79
CA LEU A 143 5.62 -5.22 -7.51
C LEU A 143 5.41 -3.78 -7.01
N GLN A 144 6.45 -2.95 -7.03
CA GLN A 144 6.37 -1.54 -6.65
C GLN A 144 5.38 -0.78 -7.55
N THR A 145 5.46 -1.01 -8.86
CA THR A 145 4.58 -0.33 -9.83
C THR A 145 3.12 -0.75 -9.66
N PHE A 146 2.86 -2.06 -9.56
CA PHE A 146 1.53 -2.63 -9.38
C PHE A 146 0.90 -2.18 -8.07
N HIS A 147 1.67 -2.23 -6.97
CA HIS A 147 1.18 -1.83 -5.65
C HIS A 147 0.83 -0.35 -5.60
N HIS A 148 1.75 0.56 -5.97
CA HIS A 148 1.50 2.01 -5.89
C HIS A 148 0.49 2.50 -6.93
N PHE A 149 0.27 1.77 -8.02
CA PHE A 149 -0.85 2.07 -8.91
C PHE A 149 -2.19 1.66 -8.28
N GLY A 150 -2.30 0.45 -7.75
CA GLY A 150 -3.59 -0.08 -7.25
C GLY A 150 -3.96 0.35 -5.83
N ALA A 151 -3.00 0.66 -4.95
CA ALA A 151 -3.28 0.99 -3.55
C ALA A 151 -4.15 2.24 -3.38
N PRO A 152 -3.90 3.37 -4.09
CA PRO A 152 -4.80 4.52 -4.05
C PRO A 152 -6.22 4.18 -4.52
N TRP A 153 -6.36 3.35 -5.56
CA TRP A 153 -7.67 2.91 -6.06
C TRP A 153 -8.42 2.10 -5.02
N ASP A 154 -7.74 1.17 -4.35
CA ASP A 154 -8.35 0.30 -3.34
C ASP A 154 -8.90 1.11 -2.16
N VAL A 155 -8.08 2.02 -1.63
CA VAL A 155 -8.46 2.90 -0.53
C VAL A 155 -9.58 3.87 -0.95
N TYR A 156 -9.47 4.47 -2.15
CA TYR A 156 -10.49 5.38 -2.68
C TYR A 156 -11.85 4.71 -2.82
N LEU A 157 -11.90 3.52 -3.44
CA LEU A 157 -13.15 2.76 -3.59
C LEU A 157 -13.69 2.35 -2.22
N GLY A 158 -12.81 2.00 -1.28
CA GLY A 158 -13.18 1.71 0.10
C GLY A 158 -13.93 2.86 0.77
N ILE A 159 -13.36 4.08 0.69
CA ILE A 159 -13.98 5.30 1.23
C ILE A 159 -15.27 5.64 0.47
N LYS A 160 -15.21 5.65 -0.86
CA LYS A 160 -16.30 6.13 -1.73
C LYS A 160 -17.58 5.30 -1.57
N PHE A 161 -17.45 4.00 -1.35
CA PHE A 161 -18.57 3.10 -1.16
C PHE A 161 -18.82 2.72 0.30
N ALA A 162 -18.12 3.38 1.24
CA ALA A 162 -18.18 3.07 2.67
C ALA A 162 -18.01 1.57 2.98
N ASN A 163 -17.07 0.93 2.29
CA ASN A 163 -16.72 -0.47 2.51
C ASN A 163 -16.03 -0.61 3.87
N GLU A 164 -16.67 -1.29 4.82
CA GLU A 164 -16.12 -1.44 6.17
C GLU A 164 -14.71 -2.03 6.17
N GLY A 165 -14.40 -2.97 5.26
CA GLY A 165 -13.07 -3.60 5.16
C GLY A 165 -11.89 -2.63 4.99
N LEU A 166 -12.15 -1.35 4.68
CA LEU A 166 -11.16 -0.29 4.68
C LEU A 166 -10.39 -0.17 6.00
N TRP A 167 -11.00 -0.45 7.16
CA TRP A 167 -10.32 -0.32 8.45
C TRP A 167 -9.05 -1.17 8.55
N ILE A 168 -9.02 -2.32 7.85
CA ILE A 168 -7.87 -3.22 7.80
C ILE A 168 -6.65 -2.51 7.22
N PHE A 169 -6.84 -1.62 6.25
CA PHE A 169 -5.77 -0.81 5.68
C PHE A 169 -5.30 0.26 6.67
N VAL A 170 -6.23 1.07 7.16
CA VAL A 170 -5.90 2.20 8.03
C VAL A 170 -5.30 1.73 9.37
N PHE A 171 -5.62 0.50 9.80
CA PHE A 171 -5.04 -0.14 10.98
C PHE A 171 -3.80 -0.99 10.64
N LEU A 172 -3.98 -2.15 10.02
CA LEU A 172 -2.92 -3.15 9.89
C LEU A 172 -1.83 -2.72 8.90
N ASN A 173 -2.21 -2.14 7.76
CA ASN A 173 -1.22 -1.62 6.81
C ASN A 173 -0.45 -0.44 7.42
N ALA A 174 -1.11 0.47 8.12
CA ALA A 174 -0.44 1.58 8.81
C ALA A 174 0.57 1.09 9.87
N PHE A 175 0.25 0.04 10.62
CA PHE A 175 1.21 -0.58 11.54
C PHE A 175 2.45 -1.13 10.80
N ILE A 176 2.26 -1.91 9.75
CA ILE A 176 3.37 -2.47 8.98
C ILE A 176 4.17 -1.39 8.24
N HIS A 177 3.51 -0.33 7.74
CA HIS A 177 4.18 0.83 7.14
C HIS A 177 5.01 1.58 8.18
N THR A 178 4.55 1.69 9.43
CA THR A 178 5.36 2.25 10.52
C THR A 178 6.68 1.48 10.68
N VAL A 179 6.60 0.14 10.72
CA VAL A 179 7.79 -0.73 10.84
C VAL A 179 8.69 -0.61 9.60
N MET A 180 8.11 -0.66 8.40
CA MET A 180 8.83 -0.60 7.13
C MET A 180 9.55 0.75 6.94
N TYR A 181 8.88 1.87 7.19
CA TYR A 181 9.49 3.19 7.05
C TYR A 181 10.56 3.45 8.12
N THR A 182 10.36 2.94 9.34
CA THR A 182 11.41 2.97 10.38
C THR A 182 12.65 2.22 9.91
N TYR A 183 12.46 1.03 9.33
CA TYR A 183 13.55 0.27 8.71
C TYR A 183 14.25 1.04 7.57
N TYR A 184 13.49 1.68 6.69
CA TYR A 184 14.07 2.49 5.61
C TYR A 184 14.81 3.73 6.12
N ALA A 185 14.34 4.37 7.19
CA ALA A 185 15.05 5.48 7.84
C ALA A 185 16.41 5.02 8.40
N ILE A 186 16.44 3.90 9.14
CA ILE A 186 17.66 3.31 9.72
C ILE A 186 18.66 2.94 8.61
N THR A 187 18.20 2.25 7.57
CA THR A 187 19.07 1.84 6.47
C THR A 187 19.53 3.01 5.60
N ALA A 188 18.70 4.05 5.43
CA ALA A 188 19.11 5.31 4.78
C ALA A 188 20.17 6.08 5.60
N ALA A 189 20.14 5.98 6.94
CA ALA A 189 21.19 6.52 7.81
C ALA A 189 22.55 5.81 7.63
N GLY A 190 22.56 4.65 6.98
CA GLY A 190 23.76 3.85 6.72
C GLY A 190 24.01 2.77 7.77
N VAL A 191 23.05 2.52 8.66
CA VAL A 191 23.14 1.47 9.68
C VAL A 191 22.72 0.13 9.04
N PRO A 192 23.59 -0.89 9.00
CA PRO A 192 23.21 -2.20 8.51
C PRO A 192 22.22 -2.83 9.49
N TYR A 193 21.05 -3.23 9.00
CA TYR A 193 20.01 -3.84 9.81
C TYR A 193 19.38 -5.01 9.05
N PRO A 194 19.65 -6.28 9.42
CA PRO A 194 19.28 -7.45 8.63
C PRO A 194 17.82 -7.90 8.84
N ALA A 195 16.87 -6.97 8.98
CA ALA A 195 15.46 -7.29 9.20
C ALA A 195 14.62 -7.39 7.92
N LYS A 196 15.22 -7.24 6.73
CA LYS A 196 14.50 -7.28 5.44
C LYS A 196 13.62 -8.53 5.28
N PRO A 197 14.09 -9.77 5.56
CA PRO A 197 13.25 -10.96 5.43
C PRO A 197 12.09 -10.97 6.43
N LEU A 198 12.34 -10.53 7.67
CA LEU A 198 11.31 -10.43 8.71
C LEU A 198 10.22 -9.44 8.32
N ILE A 199 10.57 -8.27 7.80
CA ILE A 199 9.61 -7.25 7.35
C ILE A 199 8.77 -7.79 6.18
N THR A 200 9.42 -8.45 5.22
CA THR A 200 8.69 -9.07 4.09
C THR A 200 7.73 -10.14 4.58
N LEU A 201 8.14 -10.94 5.58
CA LEU A 201 7.26 -11.94 6.20
C LEU A 201 6.07 -11.27 6.92
N MET A 202 6.31 -10.18 7.68
CA MET A 202 5.24 -9.42 8.32
C MET A 202 4.24 -8.86 7.30
N GLN A 203 4.71 -8.39 6.14
CA GLN A 203 3.84 -7.93 5.04
C GLN A 203 3.00 -9.08 4.46
N ILE A 204 3.58 -10.26 4.24
CA ILE A 204 2.84 -11.45 3.78
C ILE A 204 1.79 -11.87 4.81
N CYS A 205 2.16 -11.92 6.10
CA CYS A 205 1.23 -12.22 7.18
C CYS A 205 0.09 -11.20 7.27
N GLN A 206 0.36 -9.90 7.07
CA GLN A 206 -0.68 -8.88 6.99
C GLN A 206 -1.68 -9.20 5.88
N PHE A 207 -1.21 -9.51 4.67
CA PHE A 207 -2.12 -9.77 3.56
C PHE A 207 -2.96 -11.01 3.82
N LEU A 208 -2.37 -12.10 4.32
CA LEU A 208 -3.11 -13.31 4.69
C LEU A 208 -4.17 -13.02 5.76
N ALA A 209 -3.81 -12.29 6.81
CA ALA A 209 -4.75 -11.89 7.85
C ALA A 209 -5.88 -11.02 7.27
N GLY A 210 -5.54 -9.97 6.51
CA GLY A 210 -6.52 -9.10 5.86
C GLY A 210 -7.48 -9.86 4.94
N PHE A 211 -6.97 -10.81 4.16
CA PHE A 211 -7.76 -11.70 3.30
C PHE A 211 -8.82 -12.47 4.07
N THR A 212 -8.44 -13.06 5.21
CA THR A 212 -9.37 -13.83 6.04
C THR A 212 -10.41 -12.92 6.71
N VAL A 213 -9.99 -11.75 7.17
CA VAL A 213 -10.80 -10.78 7.92
C VAL A 213 -11.79 -10.05 7.00
N VAL A 214 -11.46 -9.84 5.72
CA VAL A 214 -12.34 -9.17 4.75
C VAL A 214 -13.36 -10.11 4.09
N TYR A 215 -13.09 -11.42 4.06
CA TYR A 215 -13.95 -12.41 3.41
C TYR A 215 -15.42 -12.42 3.91
N PRO A 216 -15.73 -12.36 5.22
CA PRO A 216 -17.11 -12.47 5.69
C PRO A 216 -18.01 -11.28 5.32
N TYR A 217 -17.47 -10.11 4.97
CA TYR A 217 -18.27 -8.92 4.64
C TYR A 217 -19.29 -9.16 3.51
N LYS A 218 -18.94 -9.97 2.50
CA LYS A 218 -19.85 -10.33 1.40
C LYS A 218 -21.10 -11.11 1.84
N ASN A 219 -21.10 -11.64 3.06
CA ASN A 219 -22.21 -12.40 3.63
C ASN A 219 -23.19 -11.52 4.41
N ILE A 220 -22.84 -10.27 4.70
CA ILE A 220 -23.75 -9.31 5.34
C ILE A 220 -24.82 -8.90 4.31
N PRO A 221 -26.14 -9.09 4.59
CA PRO A 221 -27.19 -8.85 3.60
C PRO A 221 -27.21 -7.42 3.03
N CYS A 222 -27.06 -6.41 3.89
CA CYS A 222 -27.06 -5.02 3.45
C CYS A 222 -25.81 -4.67 2.62
N PHE A 223 -24.66 -5.29 2.92
CA PHE A 223 -23.42 -5.09 2.16
C PHE A 223 -23.55 -5.69 0.77
N ARG A 224 -24.09 -6.92 0.68
CA ARG A 224 -24.31 -7.62 -0.58
C ARG A 224 -25.32 -6.92 -1.48
N ALA A 225 -26.36 -6.32 -0.89
CA ALA A 225 -27.38 -5.59 -1.63
C ALA A 225 -26.85 -4.29 -2.25
N ASN A 226 -25.77 -3.72 -1.72
CA ASN A 226 -25.16 -2.50 -2.24
C ASN A 226 -24.12 -2.81 -3.33
N GLN A 227 -24.41 -2.42 -4.57
CA GLN A 227 -23.53 -2.67 -5.71
C GLN A 227 -22.13 -2.08 -5.54
N GLY A 228 -22.04 -0.86 -5.02
CA GLY A 228 -20.76 -0.17 -4.79
C GLY A 228 -19.86 -0.87 -3.78
N MET A 229 -20.43 -1.28 -2.64
CA MET A 229 -19.71 -2.06 -1.61
C MET A 229 -19.20 -3.39 -2.17
N MET A 230 -20.04 -4.09 -2.95
CA MET A 230 -19.64 -5.34 -3.60
C MET A 230 -18.53 -5.15 -4.63
N ILE A 231 -18.59 -4.09 -5.45
CA ILE A 231 -17.52 -3.79 -6.43
C ILE A 231 -16.22 -3.42 -5.71
N SER A 232 -16.28 -2.59 -4.66
CA SER A 232 -15.11 -2.29 -3.81
C SER A 232 -14.52 -3.57 -3.23
N TRP A 233 -15.35 -4.47 -2.70
CA TRP A 233 -14.90 -5.74 -2.15
C TRP A 233 -14.25 -6.65 -3.20
N ILE A 234 -14.85 -6.77 -4.39
CA ILE A 234 -14.29 -7.58 -5.49
C ILE A 234 -12.94 -7.01 -5.92
N PHE A 235 -12.85 -5.69 -6.11
CA PHE A 235 -11.61 -5.01 -6.47
C PHE A 235 -10.54 -5.26 -5.41
N ASN A 236 -10.88 -5.04 -4.15
CA ASN A 236 -10.00 -5.25 -3.00
C ASN A 236 -9.46 -6.68 -2.96
N TYR A 237 -10.35 -7.67 -3.02
CA TYR A 237 -9.99 -9.08 -2.95
C TYR A 237 -9.08 -9.50 -4.12
N ALA A 238 -9.37 -9.04 -5.34
CA ALA A 238 -8.55 -9.32 -6.51
C ALA A 238 -7.18 -8.62 -6.44
N TYR A 239 -7.17 -7.33 -6.09
CA TYR A 239 -5.97 -6.51 -6.01
C TYR A 239 -5.01 -6.99 -4.92
N VAL A 240 -5.48 -7.13 -3.68
CA VAL A 240 -4.66 -7.61 -2.56
C VAL A 240 -4.14 -9.02 -2.84
N GLY A 241 -4.91 -9.84 -3.60
CA GLY A 241 -4.51 -11.18 -4.02
C GLY A 241 -3.35 -11.15 -5.00
N GLY A 242 -3.42 -10.25 -5.98
CA GLY A 242 -2.31 -9.97 -6.87
C GLY A 242 -1.07 -9.49 -6.11
N VAL A 243 -1.23 -8.56 -5.16
CA VAL A 243 -0.12 -8.07 -4.33
C VAL A 243 0.49 -9.20 -3.50
N LEU A 244 -0.32 -10.03 -2.85
CA LEU A 244 0.13 -11.18 -2.06
C LEU A 244 0.91 -12.16 -2.94
N ALA A 245 0.42 -12.52 -4.12
CA ALA A 245 1.13 -13.39 -5.06
C ALA A 245 2.50 -12.81 -5.46
N LEU A 246 2.56 -11.51 -5.73
CA LEU A 246 3.80 -10.81 -6.07
C LEU A 246 4.78 -10.77 -4.88
N PHE A 247 4.29 -10.60 -3.65
CA PHE A 247 5.11 -10.65 -2.43
C PHE A 247 5.66 -12.05 -2.16
N MET A 248 4.83 -13.10 -2.33
CA MET A 248 5.28 -14.49 -2.19
C MET A 248 6.34 -14.82 -3.24
N HIS A 249 6.14 -14.40 -4.50
CA HIS A 249 7.15 -14.55 -5.54
C HIS A 249 8.44 -13.78 -5.21
N PHE A 250 8.34 -12.53 -4.75
CA PHE A 250 9.49 -11.74 -4.34
C PHE A 250 10.27 -12.40 -3.19
N PHE A 251 9.56 -12.86 -2.15
CA PHE A 251 10.16 -13.53 -1.01
C PHE A 251 10.85 -14.84 -1.42
N TYR A 252 10.21 -15.63 -2.28
CA TYR A 252 10.79 -16.85 -2.83
C TYR A 252 12.08 -16.54 -3.62
N MET A 253 12.06 -15.56 -4.51
CA MET A 253 13.22 -15.20 -5.33
C MET A 253 14.39 -14.63 -4.51
N ASP A 254 14.11 -13.80 -3.48
CA ASP A 254 15.13 -13.14 -2.66
C ASP A 254 15.81 -14.11 -1.66
N ASN A 255 15.08 -15.15 -1.19
CA ASN A 255 15.59 -16.08 -0.16
C ASN A 255 15.95 -17.47 -0.70
N PHE A 256 15.21 -17.99 -1.67
CA PHE A 256 15.32 -19.38 -2.14
C PHE A 256 15.63 -19.52 -3.63
N GLY A 257 15.41 -18.48 -4.44
CA GLY A 257 15.49 -18.51 -5.91
C GLY A 257 16.86 -18.82 -6.52
N GLY A 258 17.84 -19.18 -5.69
CA GLY A 258 19.21 -19.51 -6.09
C GLY A 258 19.95 -18.28 -6.57
N LYS A 259 21.10 -17.98 -5.96
CA LYS A 259 22.10 -17.16 -6.66
C LYS A 259 22.40 -17.89 -7.97
N LYS A 260 21.89 -17.41 -9.11
CA LYS A 260 22.57 -17.70 -10.37
C LYS A 260 24.01 -17.27 -10.15
N LYS A 261 24.91 -18.23 -10.05
CA LYS A 261 26.35 -17.99 -10.17
C LYS A 261 26.50 -17.28 -11.50
N ASP A 262 26.69 -15.98 -11.46
CA ASP A 262 27.41 -15.30 -12.53
C ASP A 262 28.83 -15.86 -12.43
N SER A 263 29.06 -17.00 -13.10
CA SER A 263 30.39 -17.46 -13.44
C SER A 263 30.93 -16.45 -14.44
N GLY A 264 31.42 -15.34 -13.89
CA GLY A 264 32.13 -14.32 -14.63
C GLY A 264 33.25 -14.98 -15.41
N GLY A 265 33.21 -14.76 -16.73
CA GLY A 265 34.38 -14.88 -17.56
C GLY A 265 35.48 -14.02 -16.97
N LYS A 266 36.53 -14.67 -16.46
CA LYS A 266 37.89 -14.14 -16.27
C LYS A 266 38.79 -15.33 -15.97
N GLY A 267 39.37 -15.89 -17.02
CA GLY A 267 40.35 -16.97 -16.88
C GLY A 267 40.48 -17.83 -18.12
N LYS A 268 40.81 -17.23 -19.27
CA LYS A 268 41.42 -17.91 -20.43
C LYS A 268 41.83 -16.89 -21.51
N GLU A 269 42.68 -15.92 -21.15
CA GLU A 269 43.37 -15.11 -22.17
C GLU A 269 44.71 -14.53 -21.68
N ALA A 270 45.36 -15.20 -20.73
CA ALA A 270 46.68 -14.82 -20.23
C ALA A 270 47.64 -16.02 -20.16
N VAL A 271 47.65 -16.88 -21.19
CA VAL A 271 48.72 -17.86 -21.43
C VAL A 271 48.86 -18.05 -22.95
N LYS A 272 49.30 -17.02 -23.68
CA LYS A 272 49.87 -17.20 -25.04
C LYS A 272 50.78 -16.08 -25.54
N ALA A 273 51.33 -15.27 -24.63
CA ALA A 273 52.34 -14.27 -24.95
C ALA A 273 53.53 -14.43 -23.99
N LYS A 274 54.28 -15.52 -24.17
CA LYS A 274 55.68 -15.70 -23.74
C LYS A 274 56.17 -17.01 -24.34
N GLY A 275 56.76 -16.88 -25.52
CA GLY A 275 57.22 -17.97 -26.38
C GLY A 275 57.90 -17.39 -27.60
N GLN A 276 58.88 -16.52 -27.36
CA GLN A 276 60.03 -16.16 -28.19
C GLN A 276 61.10 -15.61 -27.25
#